data_AF-A0A936K8U9-F1
#
_entry.id   AF-A0A936K8U9-F1
#
_cell.length_a   1.000
_cell.length_b   1.000
_cell.length_c   1.000
_cell.angle_alpha   90.00
_cell.angle_beta   90.00
_cell.angle_gamma   90.00
#
_symmetry.space_group_name_H-M   'P 1'
#
loop_
_entity.id
_entity.type
_entity.pdbx_description
1 polymer ?
#
loop_
_entity_poly.entity_id
_entity_poly.type
_entity_poly.pdbx_seq_one_letter_code
_entity_poly.pdbx_strand_id
1 'polypeptide(L)'
;MAAEFGDDPEPAPRTFSHSGTVWRWQAEKDGTAAWFFLVIDGETAQAIRAAAGPRRGFGSVKVKARIGRTAFATSLFPAKDKGGFLLPLKASLRKAEKLDEGSATTATIELT
;
A
#
# COMPACT_ATOMS: atom_id res chain seq x y z
N MET A 1 -16.70 -28.27 -28.65
CA MET A 1 -16.48 -29.20 -27.53
C MET A 1 -15.53 -28.48 -26.58
N ALA A 2 -16.05 -28.10 -25.42
CA ALA A 2 -15.43 -27.17 -24.49
C ALA A 2 -14.16 -27.75 -23.86
N ALA A 3 -13.10 -26.94 -23.77
CA ALA A 3 -12.02 -27.21 -22.84
C ALA A 3 -12.48 -26.70 -21.48
N GLU A 4 -12.69 -27.64 -20.56
CA GLU A 4 -12.99 -27.37 -19.16
C GLU A 4 -11.75 -26.77 -18.51
N PHE A 5 -11.71 -25.44 -18.40
CA PHE A 5 -10.88 -24.77 -17.41
C PHE A 5 -11.50 -25.08 -16.07
N GLY A 6 -10.90 -26.01 -15.33
CA GLY A 6 -11.20 -26.21 -13.93
C GLY A 6 -11.12 -24.85 -13.24
N ASP A 7 -12.26 -24.40 -12.73
CA ASP A 7 -12.35 -23.28 -11.80
C ASP A 7 -11.81 -23.82 -10.47
N ASP A 8 -10.49 -23.96 -10.39
CA ASP A 8 -9.80 -23.99 -9.10
C ASP A 8 -10.26 -22.73 -8.36
N PRO A 9 -10.78 -22.81 -7.12
CA PRO A 9 -11.22 -21.63 -6.40
C PRO A 9 -10.01 -20.70 -6.29
N GLU A 10 -10.04 -19.62 -7.06
CA GLU A 10 -8.97 -18.65 -7.12
C GLU A 10 -8.63 -18.26 -5.67
N PRO A 11 -7.38 -18.44 -5.21
CA PRO A 11 -7.03 -18.07 -3.85
C PRO A 11 -7.43 -16.61 -3.69
N ALA A 12 -8.24 -16.32 -2.66
CA ALA A 12 -8.85 -15.01 -2.44
C ALA A 12 -7.88 -13.88 -2.83
N PRO A 13 -8.32 -12.89 -3.62
CA PRO A 13 -7.43 -11.95 -4.28
C PRO A 13 -6.51 -11.31 -3.25
N ARG A 14 -5.23 -11.64 -3.35
CA ARG A 14 -4.18 -11.07 -2.48
C ARG A 14 -3.75 -9.69 -2.95
N THR A 15 -4.36 -9.20 -4.03
CA THR A 15 -4.00 -7.96 -4.72
C THR A 15 -5.14 -6.97 -4.62
N PHE A 16 -4.85 -5.80 -4.06
CA PHE A 16 -5.80 -4.72 -3.79
C PHE A 16 -5.35 -3.45 -4.49
N SER A 17 -6.27 -2.69 -5.09
CA SER A 17 -5.93 -1.40 -5.70
C SER A 17 -6.51 -0.28 -4.83
N HIS A 18 -5.67 0.70 -4.49
CA HIS A 18 -6.08 1.87 -3.73
C HIS A 18 -5.58 3.15 -4.41
N SER A 19 -6.50 4.07 -4.66
CA SER A 19 -6.17 5.41 -5.15
C SER A 19 -6.21 6.36 -3.96
N GLY A 20 -5.09 7.04 -3.71
CA GLY A 20 -4.97 7.97 -2.61
C GLY A 20 -4.07 9.14 -2.98
N THR A 21 -4.03 10.14 -2.11
CA THR A 21 -3.11 11.27 -2.24
C THR A 21 -1.85 11.03 -1.43
N VAL A 22 -0.72 11.41 -2.04
CA VAL A 22 0.57 11.36 -1.37
C VAL A 22 0.60 12.43 -0.28
N TRP A 23 0.79 11.98 0.96
CA TRP A 23 0.93 12.82 2.12
C TRP A 23 2.40 12.95 2.51
N ARG A 24 2.87 14.19 2.66
CA ARG A 24 4.22 14.45 3.17
C ARG A 24 4.15 14.61 4.68
N TRP A 25 4.89 13.76 5.38
CA TRP A 25 5.15 13.98 6.80
C TRP A 25 6.39 14.87 6.95
N GLN A 26 6.24 15.94 7.74
CA GLN A 26 7.32 16.84 8.11
C GLN A 26 7.66 16.60 9.58
N ALA A 27 8.93 16.31 9.87
CA ALA A 27 9.40 16.27 11.26
C ALA A 27 9.50 17.71 11.79
N GLU A 28 8.82 18.01 12.90
CA GLU A 28 8.72 19.36 13.50
C GLU A 28 10.04 19.90 14.09
N LYS A 29 11.15 19.17 14.00
CA LYS A 29 12.49 19.63 14.41
C LYS A 29 13.49 19.27 13.32
N ASP A 30 14.13 20.27 12.72
CA ASP A 30 15.21 20.14 11.72
C ASP A 30 14.76 19.58 10.35
N GLY A 31 14.06 20.45 9.60
CA GLY A 31 13.44 20.19 8.30
C GLY A 31 14.41 19.90 7.14
N THR A 32 15.07 18.75 7.15
CA THR A 32 15.82 18.24 5.98
C THR A 32 15.25 16.94 5.42
N ALA A 33 14.55 16.14 6.23
CA ALA A 33 13.99 14.85 5.81
C ALA A 33 12.49 14.94 5.51
N ALA A 34 12.14 15.13 4.24
CA ALA A 34 10.77 15.02 3.77
C ALA A 34 10.40 13.55 3.54
N TRP A 35 9.59 12.97 4.44
CA TRP A 35 9.05 11.64 4.26
C TRP A 35 7.70 11.72 3.56
N PHE A 36 7.45 10.80 2.64
CA PHE A 36 6.22 10.75 1.87
C PHE A 36 5.55 9.42 2.13
N PHE A 37 4.25 9.46 2.36
CA PHE A 37 3.42 8.30 2.66
C PHE A 37 2.16 8.37 1.82
N LEU A 38 1.70 7.23 1.34
CA LEU A 38 0.36 7.08 0.82
C LEU A 38 -0.53 6.54 1.94
N VAL A 39 -1.62 7.24 2.23
CA VAL A 39 -2.63 6.76 3.17
C VAL A 39 -3.54 5.80 2.41
N ILE A 40 -3.61 4.56 2.90
CA ILE A 40 -4.56 3.56 2.42
C ILE A 40 -5.67 3.46 3.46
N ASP A 41 -6.85 3.90 3.07
CA ASP A 41 -8.04 4.03 3.92
C ASP A 41 -9.23 3.27 3.32
N GLY A 42 -10.32 3.18 4.08
CA GLY A 42 -11.61 2.72 3.61
C GLY A 42 -11.69 1.21 3.46
N GLU A 43 -12.44 0.78 2.44
CA GLU A 43 -12.68 -0.63 2.19
C GLU A 43 -11.40 -1.38 1.81
N THR A 44 -10.50 -0.75 1.06
CA THR A 44 -9.20 -1.37 0.69
C THR A 44 -8.37 -1.70 1.91
N ALA A 45 -8.27 -0.76 2.87
CA ALA A 45 -7.55 -1.00 4.11
C ALA A 45 -8.19 -2.13 4.92
N GLN A 46 -9.53 -2.16 5.00
CA GLN A 46 -10.24 -3.24 5.69
C GLN A 46 -10.02 -4.59 5.02
N ALA A 47 -10.06 -4.66 3.69
CA ALA A 47 -9.83 -5.87 2.90
C ALA A 47 -8.40 -6.39 3.08
N ILE A 48 -7.38 -5.52 3.00
CA ILE A 48 -5.99 -5.85 3.28
C ILE A 48 -5.84 -6.38 4.72
N ARG A 49 -6.52 -5.76 5.69
CA ARG A 49 -6.48 -6.19 7.09
C ARG A 49 -7.14 -7.55 7.30
N ALA A 50 -8.27 -7.80 6.63
CA ALA A 50 -8.97 -9.08 6.67
C ALA A 50 -8.13 -10.19 6.03
N ALA A 51 -7.55 -9.92 4.85
CA ALA A 51 -6.75 -10.88 4.10
C ALA A 51 -5.36 -11.14 4.73
N ALA A 52 -4.76 -10.13 5.39
CA ALA A 52 -3.52 -10.31 6.15
C ALA A 52 -3.73 -11.15 7.44
N GLY A 53 -4.97 -11.31 7.88
CA GLY A 53 -5.33 -12.13 9.04
C GLY A 53 -4.91 -11.55 10.40
N PRO A 54 -5.10 -12.33 11.49
CA PRO A 54 -4.75 -11.91 12.84
C PRO A 54 -3.25 -11.68 12.97
N ARG A 55 -2.87 -10.43 13.21
CA ARG A 55 -1.48 -9.97 13.28
C ARG A 55 -0.72 -10.65 14.42
N ARG A 56 0.31 -11.44 14.10
CA ARG A 56 1.27 -11.98 15.07
C ARG A 56 2.39 -10.94 15.28
N GLY A 57 2.30 -10.11 16.33
CA GLY A 57 3.35 -9.12 16.71
C GLY A 57 3.02 -7.64 16.47
N PHE A 58 4.01 -6.85 16.03
CA PHE A 58 4.02 -5.36 15.92
C PHE A 58 2.96 -4.73 14.98
N GLY A 59 2.18 -5.55 14.27
CA GLY A 59 1.06 -5.12 13.44
C GLY A 59 1.39 -4.64 12.02
N SER A 60 2.66 -4.73 11.60
CA SER A 60 3.08 -4.47 10.22
C SER A 60 2.74 -5.63 9.29
N VAL A 61 2.30 -5.34 8.07
CA VAL A 61 2.00 -6.34 7.04
C VAL A 61 3.01 -6.22 5.91
N LYS A 62 3.66 -7.33 5.55
CA LYS A 62 4.57 -7.37 4.42
C LYS A 62 3.75 -7.40 3.13
N VAL A 63 4.03 -6.45 2.26
CA VAL A 63 3.31 -6.32 0.99
C VAL A 63 4.27 -5.94 -0.12
N LYS A 64 3.90 -6.28 -1.33
CA LYS A 64 4.50 -5.76 -2.53
C LYS A 64 3.58 -4.67 -3.07
N ALA A 65 4.02 -3.43 -2.93
CA ALA A 65 3.29 -2.29 -3.47
C ALA A 65 3.78 -1.99 -4.89
N ARG A 66 2.88 -1.53 -5.74
CA ARG A 66 3.19 -1.08 -7.09
C ARG A 66 2.49 0.23 -7.34
N ILE A 67 3.22 1.22 -7.82
CA ILE A 67 2.66 2.51 -8.21
C ILE A 67 2.99 2.72 -9.68
N GLY A 68 1.94 2.88 -10.50
CA GLY A 68 2.07 2.95 -11.95
C GLY A 68 2.84 1.75 -12.50
N ARG A 69 4.08 1.98 -12.95
CA ARG A 69 4.95 0.91 -13.50
C ARG A 69 5.95 0.35 -12.50
N THR A 70 6.18 1.04 -11.39
CA THR A 70 7.22 0.71 -10.43
C THR A 70 6.69 -0.19 -9.30
N ALA A 71 7.20 -1.42 -9.22
CA ALA A 71 6.87 -2.38 -8.15
C ALA A 71 7.99 -2.46 -7.12
N PHE A 72 7.64 -2.51 -5.84
CA PHE A 72 8.58 -2.51 -4.72
C PHE A 72 8.03 -3.27 -3.51
N ALA A 73 8.89 -4.04 -2.85
CA ALA A 73 8.56 -4.67 -1.58
C ALA A 73 8.64 -3.64 -0.44
N THR A 74 7.60 -3.59 0.39
CA THR A 74 7.51 -2.68 1.53
C THR A 74 6.68 -3.30 2.64
N SER A 75 6.47 -2.55 3.71
CA SER A 75 5.63 -2.97 4.82
C SER A 75 4.63 -1.89 5.14
N LEU A 76 3.37 -2.29 5.21
CA LEU A 76 2.29 -1.40 5.63
C LEU A 76 2.30 -1.28 7.14
N PHE A 77 2.36 -0.04 7.61
CA PHE A 77 2.26 0.27 9.03
C PHE A 77 0.82 0.67 9.37
N PRO A 78 0.21 0.09 10.42
CA PRO A 78 -1.14 0.45 10.80
C PRO A 78 -1.16 1.87 11.37
N ALA A 79 -2.01 2.73 10.82
CA ALA A 79 -2.24 4.08 11.32
C ALA A 79 -3.32 4.03 12.41
N LYS A 80 -2.92 3.93 13.68
CA LYS A 80 -3.88 3.87 14.81
C LYS A 80 -4.85 5.06 14.83
N ASP A 81 -4.37 6.26 14.50
CA ASP A 81 -5.18 7.48 14.47
C ASP A 81 -6.17 7.58 13.31
N LYS A 82 -5.81 7.07 12.12
CA LYS A 82 -6.62 7.25 10.89
C LYS A 82 -7.42 6.02 10.47
N GLY A 83 -7.35 4.92 11.20
CA GLY A 83 -8.08 3.69 10.87
C GLY A 83 -7.60 2.98 9.59
N GLY A 84 -6.45 3.38 9.02
CA GLY A 84 -5.92 2.87 7.76
C GLY A 84 -4.50 2.29 7.86
N PHE A 85 -3.83 2.22 6.72
CA PHE A 85 -2.42 1.87 6.61
C PHE A 85 -1.61 3.01 6.00
N LEU A 86 -0.37 3.16 6.45
CA LEU A 86 0.62 4.06 5.86
C LEU A 86 1.57 3.25 5.00
N LEU A 87 1.64 3.61 3.73
CA LEU A 87 2.57 3.06 2.76
C LEU A 87 3.72 4.06 2.55
N PRO A 88 4.94 3.76 3.02
CA PRO A 88 6.07 4.66 2.84
C PRO A 88 6.51 4.72 1.36
N LEU A 89 6.62 5.93 0.83
CA LEU A 89 7.08 6.21 -0.53
C LEU A 89 8.53 6.66 -0.51
N LYS A 90 9.44 5.74 -0.85
CA LYS A 90 10.86 6.03 -0.99
C LYS A 90 11.12 7.08 -2.09
N ALA A 91 12.20 7.84 -1.93
CA ALA A 91 12.62 8.85 -2.91
C ALA A 91 12.79 8.28 -4.32
N SER A 92 13.29 7.04 -4.47
CA SER A 92 13.45 6.39 -5.77
C SER A 92 12.12 6.18 -6.50
N LEU A 93 11.04 5.86 -5.77
CA LEU A 93 9.70 5.70 -6.33
C LEU A 93 9.12 7.02 -6.78
N ARG A 94 9.25 8.04 -5.92
CA ARG A 94 8.79 9.40 -6.24
C ARG A 94 9.48 9.97 -7.45
N LYS A 95 10.79 9.73 -7.61
CA LYS A 95 11.53 10.14 -8.80
C LYS A 95 11.11 9.38 -10.05
N ALA A 96 10.85 8.08 -9.95
CA ALA A 96 10.42 7.25 -11.08
C ALA A 96 9.02 7.63 -11.60
N GLU A 97 8.06 7.81 -10.69
CA GLU A 97 6.66 8.07 -11.01
C GLU A 97 6.28 9.58 -10.94
N LYS A 98 7.26 10.46 -10.68
CA LYS A 98 7.09 11.92 -10.49
C LYS A 98 6.00 12.27 -9.47
N LEU A 99 6.05 11.64 -8.29
CA LEU A 99 5.09 11.85 -7.22
C LEU A 99 5.56 12.91 -6.24
N ASP A 100 4.73 13.94 -6.03
CA ASP A 100 4.94 14.99 -5.04
C ASP A 100 3.81 15.03 -4.00
N GLU A 101 3.92 15.91 -2.99
CA GLU A 101 2.87 16.11 -1.99
C GLU A 101 1.54 16.50 -2.67
N GLY A 102 0.44 15.88 -2.24
CA GLY A 102 -0.88 16.12 -2.80
C GLY A 102 -1.13 15.45 -4.16
N SER A 103 -0.13 14.79 -4.74
CA SER A 103 -0.31 14.03 -5.99
C SER A 103 -1.24 12.84 -5.76
N ALA A 104 -2.30 12.73 -6.56
CA ALA A 104 -3.14 11.54 -6.58
C ALA A 104 -2.42 10.41 -7.30
N THR A 105 -2.35 9.24 -6.69
CA THR A 105 -1.73 8.07 -7.30
C THR A 105 -2.46 6.80 -6.92
N THR A 106 -2.36 5.79 -7.77
CA THR A 106 -2.94 4.46 -7.51
C THR A 106 -1.81 3.52 -7.13
N ALA A 107 -1.89 2.99 -5.92
CA ALA A 107 -1.05 1.91 -5.46
C ALA A 107 -1.81 0.59 -5.55
N THR A 108 -1.20 -0.40 -6.18
CA THR A 108 -1.60 -1.80 -6.10
C THR A 108 -0.81 -2.45 -4.96
N ILE A 109 -1.49 -3.12 -4.04
CA ILE A 109 -0.95 -3.76 -2.86
C ILE A 109 -1.16 -5.26 -3.02
N GLU A 110 -0.08 -6.01 -3.08
CA GLU A 110 -0.10 -7.47 -3.13
C GLU A 110 0.42 -8.02 -1.79
N LEU A 111 -0.41 -8.81 -1.10
CA LEU A 111 -0.05 -9.50 0.13
C LEU A 111 0.87 -10.68 -0.21
N THR A 112 2.05 -10.72 0.43
CA THR A 112 3.06 -11.78 0.24
C THR A 112 3.09 -12.70 1.44
#